data_AF-A0A7S3RDA9-F1
#
_entry.id   AF-A0A7S3RDA9-F1
#
_cell.length_a   1.000
_cell.length_b   1.000
_cell.length_c   1.000
_cell.angle_alpha   90.00
_cell.angle_beta   90.00
_cell.angle_gamma   90.00
#
_symmetry.space_group_name_H-M   'P 1'
#
loop_
_entity.id
_entity.type
_entity.pdbx_description
1 polymer ?
#
loop_
_entity_poly.entity_id
_entity_poly.type
_entity_poly.pdbx_seq_one_letter_code
_entity_poly.pdbx_strand_id
1 'polypeptide(L)'
;SLEASEGSAAVPAWLLNRQHAKAIGEASRKKAAEAAAERESTRRKAPASKLEKEATLSQYPSIPLSEYASDGDHLAINAEFPGLRAIHRDPWIFLVSDLLSRAECEELMVKAGPHFQSSSGYSNNFRTSCECRVARHETQRLHARYAKLLNVPVGSLEAAKVSRYRRDEFFRNHVDVLSGTDFLENRIATLFVYLNDCEAGGETRFLSLPSQRSLEYAVGEKVCCLSTGRDVDGEGDYPGVIRAVLEDGSVDVDFDDGDEVARVPRSAVRAYETLEVK
;
A
#
# COMPACT_ATOMS: atom_id res chain seq x y z
N SER A 1 10.29 -9.95 73.57
CA SER A 1 9.75 -10.85 72.53
C SER A 1 10.08 -10.23 71.19
N LEU A 2 11.04 -10.83 70.46
CA LEU A 2 11.53 -10.33 69.18
C LEU A 2 10.64 -10.86 68.05
N GLU A 3 10.08 -9.93 67.27
CA GLU A 3 9.33 -10.21 66.05
C GLU A 3 10.26 -10.71 64.94
N ALA A 4 9.82 -11.75 64.23
CA ALA A 4 10.50 -12.30 63.06
C ALA A 4 10.12 -11.47 61.82
N SER A 5 11.11 -10.81 61.20
CA SER A 5 10.97 -10.20 59.88
C SER A 5 11.12 -11.27 58.80
N GLU A 6 10.07 -11.51 58.01
CA GLU A 6 10.13 -12.33 56.80
C GLU A 6 11.08 -11.70 55.76
N GLY A 7 12.15 -12.42 55.44
CA GLY A 7 13.10 -12.03 54.41
C GLY A 7 12.54 -12.26 53.01
N SER A 8 12.22 -11.17 52.31
CA SER A 8 12.01 -11.19 50.86
C SER A 8 13.31 -11.62 50.16
N ALA A 9 13.36 -12.87 49.70
CA ALA A 9 14.47 -13.38 48.90
C ALA A 9 14.52 -12.65 47.54
N ALA A 10 15.43 -11.69 47.42
CA ALA A 10 15.68 -11.00 46.15
C ALA A 10 16.23 -12.00 45.12
N VAL A 11 15.53 -12.13 43.98
CA VAL A 11 15.96 -13.00 42.89
C VAL A 11 17.23 -12.39 42.25
N PRO A 12 18.34 -13.14 42.15
CA PRO A 12 19.58 -12.62 41.57
C PRO A 12 19.39 -12.18 40.11
N ALA A 13 19.91 -11.00 39.75
CA ALA A 13 19.76 -10.40 38.42
C ALA A 13 20.19 -11.32 37.25
N TRP A 14 21.16 -12.22 37.47
CA TRP A 14 21.60 -13.20 36.47
C TRP A 14 20.53 -14.27 36.16
N LEU A 15 19.67 -14.60 37.14
CA LEU A 15 18.57 -15.55 36.96
C LEU A 15 17.42 -14.91 36.17
N LEU A 16 17.12 -13.63 36.44
CA LEU A 16 16.17 -12.83 35.63
C LEU A 16 16.63 -12.72 34.17
N ASN A 17 17.91 -12.41 33.93
CA ASN A 17 18.44 -12.32 32.56
C ASN A 17 18.34 -13.64 31.79
N ARG A 18 18.54 -14.78 32.47
CA ARG A 18 18.43 -16.11 31.87
C ARG A 18 16.98 -16.48 31.55
N GLN A 19 16.04 -16.07 32.42
CA GLN A 19 14.60 -16.23 32.17
C GLN A 19 14.11 -15.35 31.01
N HIS A 20 14.55 -14.09 30.95
CA HIS A 20 14.27 -13.19 29.82
C HIS A 20 14.84 -13.72 28.50
N ALA A 21 16.10 -14.18 28.46
CA ALA A 21 16.69 -14.76 27.25
C ALA A 21 15.94 -16.03 26.78
N LYS A 22 15.50 -16.87 27.72
CA LYS A 22 14.69 -18.06 27.43
C LYS A 22 13.32 -17.68 26.86
N ALA A 23 12.65 -16.68 27.45
CA ALA A 23 11.36 -16.18 26.98
C ALA A 23 11.45 -15.57 25.57
N ILE A 24 12.50 -14.80 25.27
CA ILE A 24 12.76 -14.25 23.93
C ILE A 24 12.98 -15.38 22.91
N GLY A 25 13.75 -16.41 23.28
CA GLY A 25 14.00 -17.58 22.43
C GLY A 25 12.77 -18.46 22.20
N GLU A 26 11.87 -18.58 23.17
CA GLU A 26 10.58 -19.27 23.03
C GLU A 26 9.60 -18.48 22.16
N ALA A 27 9.48 -17.17 22.38
CA ALA A 27 8.66 -16.28 21.54
C ALA A 27 9.12 -16.27 20.07
N SER A 28 10.44 -16.26 19.83
CA SER A 28 11.01 -16.33 18.48
C SER A 28 10.71 -17.66 17.79
N ARG A 29 10.80 -18.79 18.51
CA ARG A 29 10.45 -20.12 18.00
C ARG A 29 8.97 -20.27 17.70
N LYS A 30 8.10 -19.72 18.56
CA LYS A 30 6.65 -19.71 18.32
C LYS A 30 6.28 -18.92 17.06
N LYS A 31 6.86 -17.72 16.88
CA LYS A 31 6.69 -16.91 15.65
C LYS A 31 7.17 -17.64 14.39
N ALA A 32 8.30 -18.36 14.48
CA ALA A 32 8.82 -19.12 13.35
C ALA A 32 7.90 -20.32 12.99
N ALA A 33 7.36 -21.01 14.00
CA ALA A 33 6.42 -22.11 13.81
C ALA A 33 5.07 -21.65 13.22
N GLU A 34 4.52 -20.53 13.70
CA GLU A 34 3.31 -19.92 13.15
C GLU A 34 3.51 -19.52 11.68
N ALA A 35 4.62 -18.87 11.35
CA ALA A 35 4.95 -18.51 9.97
C ALA A 35 5.17 -19.75 9.07
N ALA A 36 5.72 -20.83 9.60
CA ALA A 36 5.87 -22.08 8.87
C ALA A 36 4.53 -22.78 8.62
N ALA A 37 3.63 -22.79 9.62
CA ALA A 37 2.28 -23.33 9.49
C ALA A 37 1.43 -22.54 8.49
N GLU A 38 1.54 -21.21 8.51
CA GLU A 38 0.87 -20.32 7.56
C GLU A 38 1.36 -20.54 6.11
N ARG A 39 2.69 -20.71 5.93
CA ARG A 39 3.30 -21.08 4.64
C ARG A 39 2.82 -22.44 4.13
N GLU A 40 2.72 -23.43 5.01
CA GLU A 40 2.24 -24.77 4.63
C GLU A 40 0.74 -24.75 4.29
N SER A 41 -0.06 -23.95 5.02
CA SER A 41 -1.49 -23.73 4.72
C SER A 41 -1.70 -23.07 3.35
N THR A 42 -0.97 -21.99 3.07
CA THR A 42 -1.01 -21.31 1.76
C THR A 42 -0.52 -22.23 0.65
N ARG A 43 0.56 -23.00 0.86
CA ARG A 43 1.08 -23.98 -0.11
C ARG A 43 0.07 -25.07 -0.49
N ARG A 44 -0.82 -25.44 0.42
CA ARG A 44 -1.85 -26.48 0.18
C ARG A 44 -3.08 -25.99 -0.59
N LYS A 45 -3.36 -24.68 -0.64
CA LYS A 45 -4.43 -24.16 -1.50
C LYS A 45 -4.09 -24.45 -2.96
N ALA A 46 -5.04 -25.03 -3.70
CA ALA A 46 -4.92 -25.14 -5.15
C ALA A 46 -4.93 -23.73 -5.78
N PRO A 47 -4.20 -23.50 -6.88
CA PRO A 47 -4.30 -22.22 -7.59
C PRO A 47 -5.74 -22.01 -8.04
N ALA A 48 -6.24 -20.78 -7.89
CA ALA A 48 -7.58 -20.41 -8.34
C ALA A 48 -7.77 -20.77 -9.81
N SER A 49 -8.92 -21.36 -10.13
CA SER A 49 -9.35 -21.64 -11.49
C SER A 49 -9.55 -20.33 -12.27
N LYS A 50 -9.54 -20.43 -13.60
CA LYS A 50 -9.79 -19.28 -14.47
C LYS A 50 -11.12 -18.59 -14.16
N LEU A 51 -12.17 -19.38 -13.88
CA LEU A 51 -13.50 -18.90 -13.52
C LEU A 51 -13.50 -18.13 -12.19
N GLU A 52 -12.79 -18.62 -11.17
CA GLU A 52 -12.68 -17.93 -9.88
C GLU A 52 -11.94 -16.59 -10.01
N LYS A 53 -10.87 -16.55 -10.81
CA LYS A 53 -10.15 -15.30 -11.11
C LYS A 53 -11.04 -14.30 -11.86
N GLU A 54 -11.77 -14.76 -12.87
CA GLU A 54 -12.72 -13.91 -13.61
C GLU A 54 -13.84 -13.39 -12.71
N ALA A 55 -14.34 -14.20 -11.78
CA ALA A 55 -15.32 -13.78 -10.79
C ALA A 55 -14.76 -12.69 -9.87
N THR A 56 -13.54 -12.84 -9.34
CA THR A 56 -12.88 -11.78 -8.55
C THR A 56 -12.72 -10.50 -9.37
N LEU A 57 -12.27 -10.60 -10.62
CA LEU A 57 -12.05 -9.43 -11.48
C LEU A 57 -13.35 -8.73 -11.89
N SER A 58 -14.49 -9.42 -11.86
CA SER A 58 -15.79 -8.87 -12.24
C SER A 58 -16.31 -7.78 -11.30
N GLN A 59 -15.76 -7.69 -10.08
CA GLN A 59 -16.10 -6.62 -9.15
C GLN A 59 -15.52 -5.26 -9.55
N TYR A 60 -14.54 -5.24 -10.45
CA TYR A 60 -13.90 -4.02 -10.93
C TYR A 60 -14.49 -3.59 -12.28
N PRO A 61 -14.54 -2.28 -12.57
CA PRO A 61 -14.84 -1.78 -13.91
C PRO A 61 -13.96 -2.44 -14.96
N SER A 62 -14.50 -2.67 -16.16
CA SER A 62 -13.75 -3.17 -17.30
C SER A 62 -13.76 -2.12 -18.40
N ILE A 63 -12.78 -1.21 -18.36
CA ILE A 63 -12.64 -0.13 -19.34
C ILE A 63 -11.99 -0.70 -20.61
N PRO A 64 -12.56 -0.47 -21.80
CA PRO A 64 -11.94 -0.87 -23.06
C PRO A 64 -10.54 -0.26 -23.19
N LEU A 65 -9.53 -1.11 -23.41
CA LEU A 65 -8.14 -0.65 -23.63
C LEU A 65 -7.99 0.22 -24.89
N SER A 66 -8.94 0.15 -25.82
CA SER A 66 -9.02 1.07 -26.96
C SER A 66 -9.24 2.53 -26.57
N GLU A 67 -9.71 2.81 -25.36
CA GLU A 67 -9.81 4.17 -24.82
C GLU A 67 -8.50 4.66 -24.19
N TYR A 68 -7.57 3.76 -23.87
CA TYR A 68 -6.25 4.12 -23.34
C TYR A 68 -5.32 4.52 -24.49
N ALA A 69 -5.08 5.82 -24.61
CA ALA A 69 -4.17 6.39 -25.58
C ALA A 69 -3.05 7.15 -24.87
N SER A 70 -1.88 7.20 -25.51
CA SER A 70 -0.81 8.10 -25.08
C SER A 70 -1.28 9.55 -25.28
N ASP A 71 -1.27 10.32 -24.20
CA ASP A 71 -1.55 11.76 -24.20
C ASP A 71 -0.27 12.60 -24.39
N GLY A 72 0.91 11.98 -24.25
CA GLY A 72 2.21 12.62 -24.35
C GLY A 72 2.74 13.17 -23.02
N ASP A 73 1.89 13.22 -22.00
CA ASP A 73 2.20 13.76 -20.68
C ASP A 73 2.43 12.65 -19.64
N HIS A 74 1.76 11.51 -19.79
CA HIS A 74 1.85 10.36 -18.88
C HIS A 74 2.53 9.15 -19.53
N LEU A 75 3.01 8.22 -18.68
CA LEU A 75 3.61 6.97 -19.15
C LEU A 75 2.59 6.14 -19.95
N ALA A 76 2.93 5.86 -21.21
CA ALA A 76 2.17 4.95 -22.07
C ALA A 76 2.69 3.50 -21.92
N ILE A 77 1.95 2.67 -21.19
CA ILE A 77 2.29 1.25 -20.99
C ILE A 77 1.86 0.39 -22.19
N ASN A 78 2.33 -0.86 -22.24
CA ASN A 78 1.96 -1.80 -23.28
C ASN A 78 0.52 -2.31 -23.12
N ALA A 79 -0.42 -1.69 -23.82
CA ALA A 79 -1.84 -2.05 -23.79
C ALA A 79 -2.12 -3.49 -24.28
N GLU A 80 -1.23 -4.08 -25.07
CA GLU A 80 -1.35 -5.45 -25.58
C GLU A 80 -0.75 -6.50 -24.62
N PHE A 81 -0.36 -6.11 -23.41
CA PHE A 81 0.21 -7.04 -22.46
C PHE A 81 -0.87 -8.06 -22.01
N PRO A 82 -0.59 -9.39 -22.08
CA PRO A 82 -1.57 -10.40 -21.72
C PRO A 82 -2.10 -10.23 -20.30
N GLY A 83 -3.43 -10.31 -20.15
CA GLY A 83 -4.09 -10.22 -18.84
C GLY A 83 -4.26 -8.80 -18.30
N LEU A 84 -3.90 -7.77 -19.06
CA LEU A 84 -4.12 -6.37 -18.71
C LEU A 84 -5.61 -5.99 -18.77
N ARG A 85 -6.08 -5.25 -17.76
CA ARG A 85 -7.42 -4.67 -17.69
C ARG A 85 -7.34 -3.28 -17.07
N ALA A 86 -7.91 -2.28 -17.73
CA ALA A 86 -8.07 -0.95 -17.15
C ALA A 86 -9.31 -0.90 -16.24
N ILE A 87 -9.15 -0.31 -15.06
CA ILE A 87 -10.21 -0.22 -14.03
C ILE A 87 -10.51 1.21 -13.56
N HIS A 88 -9.65 2.18 -13.89
CA HIS A 88 -9.87 3.61 -13.65
C HIS A 88 -9.21 4.46 -14.76
N ARG A 89 -9.73 5.67 -15.05
CA ARG A 89 -9.22 6.55 -16.13
C ARG A 89 -8.34 7.70 -15.65
N ASP A 90 -8.56 8.20 -14.44
CA ASP A 90 -7.87 9.38 -13.92
C ASP A 90 -7.44 9.21 -12.45
N PRO A 91 -6.21 8.75 -12.15
CA PRO A 91 -5.24 8.25 -13.10
C PRO A 91 -5.68 6.92 -13.70
N TRP A 92 -4.99 6.51 -14.77
CA TRP A 92 -5.11 5.16 -15.29
C TRP A 92 -4.63 4.14 -14.26
N ILE A 93 -5.54 3.25 -13.84
CA ILE A 93 -5.24 2.12 -12.94
C ILE A 93 -5.53 0.83 -13.70
N PHE A 94 -4.58 -0.09 -13.66
CA PHE A 94 -4.66 -1.37 -14.36
C PHE A 94 -4.50 -2.54 -13.40
N LEU A 95 -5.20 -3.64 -13.70
CA LEU A 95 -4.94 -4.96 -13.14
C LEU A 95 -4.25 -5.82 -14.19
N VAL A 96 -3.29 -6.64 -13.75
CA VAL A 96 -2.60 -7.61 -14.62
C VAL A 96 -2.75 -9.01 -14.04
N SER A 97 -3.55 -9.83 -14.70
CA SER A 97 -3.74 -11.23 -14.31
C SER A 97 -2.53 -12.07 -14.71
N ASP A 98 -2.19 -13.07 -13.89
CA ASP A 98 -1.15 -14.06 -14.18
C ASP A 98 0.22 -13.46 -14.53
N LEU A 99 0.55 -12.28 -13.95
CA LEU A 99 1.83 -11.61 -14.16
C LEU A 99 3.01 -12.47 -13.70
N LEU A 100 2.87 -13.11 -12.53
CA LEU A 100 3.81 -14.09 -11.99
C LEU A 100 3.10 -15.43 -11.78
N SER A 101 3.83 -16.51 -12.02
CA SER A 101 3.41 -17.84 -11.58
C SER A 101 3.52 -17.97 -10.06
N ARG A 102 2.77 -18.90 -9.48
CA ARG A 102 2.86 -19.21 -8.05
C ARG A 102 4.29 -19.57 -7.61
N ALA A 103 5.02 -20.33 -8.42
CA ALA A 103 6.39 -20.71 -8.12
C ALA A 103 7.31 -19.47 -8.06
N GLU A 104 7.15 -18.52 -8.98
CA GLU A 104 7.91 -17.26 -8.96
C GLU A 104 7.58 -16.42 -7.72
N CYS A 105 6.31 -16.36 -7.31
CA CYS A 105 5.92 -15.68 -6.06
C CYS A 105 6.56 -16.34 -4.83
N GLU A 106 6.53 -17.66 -4.75
CA GLU A 106 7.15 -18.43 -3.66
C GLU A 106 8.67 -18.23 -3.62
N GLU A 107 9.35 -18.27 -4.76
CA GLU A 107 10.79 -18.02 -4.87
C GLU A 107 11.17 -16.61 -4.37
N LEU A 108 10.40 -15.58 -4.73
CA LEU A 108 10.63 -14.22 -4.24
C LEU A 108 10.45 -14.11 -2.73
N MET A 109 9.39 -14.72 -2.18
CA MET A 109 9.14 -14.72 -0.74
C MET A 109 10.23 -15.47 0.04
N VAL A 110 10.71 -16.60 -0.48
CA VAL A 110 11.81 -17.38 0.12
C VAL A 110 13.10 -16.58 0.08
N LYS A 111 13.42 -15.95 -1.07
CA LYS A 111 14.62 -15.13 -1.24
C LYS A 111 14.62 -13.92 -0.29
N ALA A 112 13.51 -13.18 -0.19
CA ALA A 112 13.42 -11.99 0.65
C ALA A 112 13.36 -12.29 2.16
N GLY A 113 12.77 -13.44 2.53
CA GLY A 113 12.47 -13.84 3.90
C GLY A 113 13.59 -13.61 4.94
N PRO A 114 14.81 -14.12 4.70
CA PRO A 114 15.94 -13.96 5.61
C PRO A 114 16.49 -12.53 5.73
N HIS A 115 16.18 -11.67 4.76
CA HIS A 115 16.76 -10.32 4.62
C HIS A 115 15.78 -9.21 4.97
N PHE A 116 14.60 -9.56 5.49
CA PHE A 116 13.58 -8.59 5.90
C PHE A 116 14.06 -7.68 7.03
N GLN A 117 13.97 -6.38 6.80
CA GLN A 117 14.24 -5.34 7.78
C GLN A 117 12.94 -4.62 8.16
N SER A 118 12.78 -4.25 9.43
CA SER A 118 11.59 -3.53 9.88
C SER A 118 11.56 -2.11 9.31
N SER A 119 10.42 -1.71 8.75
CA SER A 119 10.17 -0.34 8.29
C SER A 119 9.75 0.59 9.44
N SER A 120 9.41 0.06 10.62
CA SER A 120 8.92 0.86 11.77
C SER A 120 9.96 1.83 12.32
N GLY A 121 11.25 1.47 12.30
CA GLY A 121 12.34 2.30 12.82
C GLY A 121 12.67 3.54 11.98
N TYR A 122 12.20 3.57 10.72
CA TYR A 122 12.54 4.64 9.76
C TYR A 122 11.33 5.49 9.35
N SER A 123 10.10 5.09 9.69
CA SER A 123 8.89 5.66 9.11
C SER A 123 7.99 6.43 10.09
N ASN A 124 8.41 6.69 11.34
CA ASN A 124 7.56 7.32 12.37
C ASN A 124 6.14 6.66 12.47
N ASN A 125 6.05 5.33 12.35
CA ASN A 125 4.78 4.56 12.30
C ASN A 125 3.86 4.84 11.11
N PHE A 126 4.38 5.43 10.04
CA PHE A 126 3.70 5.57 8.76
C PHE A 126 3.65 4.24 7.99
N ARG A 127 4.63 3.36 8.24
CA ARG A 127 4.69 2.01 7.68
C ARG A 127 5.22 1.00 8.70
N THR A 128 4.46 -0.06 8.95
CA THR A 128 4.78 -1.04 10.00
C THR A 128 5.21 -2.41 9.47
N SER A 129 5.39 -2.55 8.15
CA SER A 129 5.85 -3.79 7.50
C SER A 129 7.32 -4.12 7.75
N CYS A 130 7.74 -5.30 7.31
CA CYS A 130 9.13 -5.56 6.92
C CYS A 130 9.33 -5.43 5.41
N GLU A 131 10.53 -5.03 4.97
CA GLU A 131 10.89 -5.00 3.55
C GLU A 131 12.30 -5.55 3.25
N CYS A 132 12.50 -5.95 2.00
CA CYS A 132 13.79 -6.35 1.44
C CYS A 132 13.84 -5.88 -0.02
N ARG A 133 14.93 -5.23 -0.42
CA ARG A 133 15.23 -4.97 -1.83
C ARG A 133 16.11 -6.10 -2.36
N VAL A 134 15.60 -6.83 -3.35
CA VAL A 134 16.34 -7.91 -4.00
C VAL A 134 17.26 -7.29 -5.06
N ALA A 135 18.50 -7.75 -5.15
CA ALA A 135 19.43 -7.20 -6.13
C ALA A 135 18.93 -7.42 -7.57
N ARG A 136 19.11 -6.42 -8.45
CA ARG A 136 18.60 -6.46 -9.83
C ARG A 136 19.08 -7.68 -10.62
N HIS A 137 20.33 -8.09 -10.42
CA HIS A 137 20.90 -9.25 -11.11
C HIS A 137 20.22 -10.58 -10.73
N GLU A 138 19.57 -10.65 -9.57
CA GLU A 138 18.84 -11.84 -9.12
C GLU A 138 17.40 -11.91 -9.64
N THR A 139 16.92 -10.84 -10.27
CA THR A 139 15.52 -10.65 -10.70
C THR A 139 15.42 -10.18 -12.14
N GLN A 140 16.45 -10.44 -12.96
CA GLN A 140 16.55 -9.96 -14.34
C GLN A 140 15.36 -10.37 -15.21
N ARG A 141 14.89 -11.62 -15.07
CA ARG A 141 13.71 -12.12 -15.82
C ARG A 141 12.43 -11.36 -15.47
N LEU A 142 12.26 -10.99 -14.20
CA LEU A 142 11.13 -10.20 -13.73
C LEU A 142 11.22 -8.76 -14.24
N HIS A 143 12.38 -8.12 -14.11
CA HIS A 143 12.60 -6.77 -14.60
C HIS A 143 12.40 -6.68 -16.12
N ALA A 144 12.83 -7.68 -16.90
CA ALA A 144 12.56 -7.73 -18.34
C ALA A 144 11.05 -7.82 -18.65
N ARG A 145 10.29 -8.61 -17.88
CA ARG A 145 8.84 -8.72 -18.01
C ARG A 145 8.14 -7.40 -17.65
N TYR A 146 8.53 -6.77 -16.54
CA TYR A 146 7.98 -5.50 -16.08
C TYR A 146 8.32 -4.36 -17.03
N ALA A 147 9.53 -4.32 -17.58
CA ALA A 147 9.93 -3.37 -18.61
C ALA A 147 9.06 -3.49 -19.87
N LYS A 148 8.74 -4.73 -20.30
CA LYS A 148 7.82 -4.97 -21.42
C LYS A 148 6.38 -4.55 -21.12
N LEU A 149 5.91 -4.73 -19.88
CA LEU A 149 4.59 -4.27 -19.45
C LEU A 149 4.52 -2.75 -19.42
N LEU A 150 5.45 -2.11 -18.72
CA LEU A 150 5.47 -0.66 -18.51
C LEU A 150 5.98 0.11 -19.72
N ASN A 151 6.49 -0.57 -20.74
CA ASN A 151 7.06 0.01 -21.96
C ASN A 151 8.21 1.00 -21.66
N VAL A 152 9.11 0.62 -20.76
CA VAL A 152 10.28 1.41 -20.36
C VAL A 152 11.57 0.60 -20.48
N PRO A 153 12.75 1.26 -20.61
CA PRO A 153 14.02 0.57 -20.49
C PRO A 153 14.16 -0.13 -19.13
N VAL A 154 14.75 -1.32 -19.10
CA VAL A 154 14.96 -2.09 -17.85
C VAL A 154 15.80 -1.33 -16.81
N GLY A 155 16.66 -0.41 -17.27
CA GLY A 155 17.47 0.45 -16.41
C GLY A 155 16.65 1.39 -15.53
N SER A 156 15.49 1.86 -16.04
CA SER A 156 14.59 2.80 -15.37
C SER A 156 13.84 2.19 -14.19
N LEU A 157 13.76 0.86 -14.10
CA LEU A 157 13.05 0.18 -13.01
C LEU A 157 13.89 0.13 -11.75
N GLU A 158 13.42 0.61 -10.61
CA GLU A 158 14.07 0.36 -9.32
C GLU A 158 14.23 -1.15 -9.02
N ALA A 159 15.13 -1.48 -8.10
CA ALA A 159 15.27 -2.85 -7.63
C ALA A 159 13.96 -3.35 -6.98
N ALA A 160 13.59 -4.61 -7.25
CA ALA A 160 12.37 -5.21 -6.73
C ALA A 160 12.32 -5.16 -5.20
N LYS A 161 11.34 -4.43 -4.67
CA LYS A 161 11.08 -4.29 -3.23
C LYS A 161 10.01 -5.28 -2.80
N VAL A 162 10.41 -6.31 -2.05
CA VAL A 162 9.48 -7.25 -1.43
C VAL A 162 9.10 -6.74 -0.05
N SER A 163 7.80 -6.67 0.22
CA SER A 163 7.26 -6.19 1.49
C SER A 163 6.39 -7.26 2.12
N ARG A 164 6.45 -7.40 3.45
CA ARG A 164 5.61 -8.33 4.20
C ARG A 164 4.90 -7.59 5.32
N TYR A 165 3.60 -7.76 5.35
CA TYR A 165 2.70 -7.24 6.38
C TYR A 165 2.18 -8.43 7.20
N ARG A 166 2.25 -8.31 8.52
CA ARG A 166 1.57 -9.21 9.46
C ARG A 166 0.19 -8.65 9.82
N ARG A 167 -0.54 -9.42 10.63
CA ARG A 167 -1.78 -8.93 11.25
C ARG A 167 -1.53 -7.58 11.92
N ASP A 168 -2.44 -6.65 11.65
CA ASP A 168 -2.45 -5.26 12.14
C ASP A 168 -1.30 -4.37 11.62
N GLU A 169 -0.43 -4.87 10.74
CA GLU A 169 0.56 -4.04 10.04
C GLU A 169 -0.07 -3.39 8.80
N PHE A 170 0.34 -2.16 8.49
CA PHE A 170 -0.23 -1.35 7.42
C PHE A 170 0.82 -0.41 6.81
N PHE A 171 0.43 0.21 5.70
CA PHE A 171 1.09 1.38 5.14
C PHE A 171 0.03 2.47 5.03
N ARG A 172 0.26 3.63 5.65
CA ARG A 172 -0.67 4.77 5.57
C ARG A 172 -0.75 5.31 4.14
N ASN A 173 -1.80 6.10 3.89
CA ASN A 173 -1.97 6.84 2.65
C ASN A 173 -0.72 7.66 2.33
N HIS A 174 -0.24 7.57 1.09
CA HIS A 174 0.98 8.25 0.63
C HIS A 174 0.99 8.35 -0.89
N VAL A 175 1.86 9.22 -1.40
CA VAL A 175 2.25 9.23 -2.80
C VAL A 175 3.61 8.54 -2.97
N ASP A 176 3.81 7.87 -4.11
CA ASP A 176 5.07 7.17 -4.39
C ASP A 176 6.18 8.10 -4.89
N VAL A 177 5.80 9.28 -5.39
CA VAL A 177 6.69 10.36 -5.81
C VAL A 177 7.56 10.76 -4.62
N LEU A 178 8.85 10.95 -4.87
CA LEU A 178 9.80 11.38 -3.85
C LEU A 178 9.64 12.90 -3.62
N SER A 179 9.09 13.28 -2.47
CA SER A 179 8.92 14.68 -2.05
C SER A 179 10.25 15.45 -2.05
N GLY A 180 10.21 16.72 -2.45
CA GLY A 180 11.39 17.61 -2.44
C GLY A 180 12.49 17.23 -3.44
N THR A 181 12.16 16.44 -4.46
CA THR A 181 13.09 16.02 -5.53
C THR A 181 12.62 16.39 -6.93
N ASP A 182 11.86 17.49 -7.04
CA ASP A 182 11.25 17.96 -8.30
C ASP A 182 12.26 18.23 -9.43
N PHE A 183 13.54 18.39 -9.08
CA PHE A 183 14.66 18.62 -9.99
C PHE A 183 15.43 17.33 -10.36
N LEU A 184 14.99 16.16 -9.90
CA LEU A 184 15.60 14.86 -10.16
C LEU A 184 14.63 13.94 -10.91
N GLU A 185 15.18 12.87 -11.50
CA GLU A 185 14.36 11.76 -11.99
C GLU A 185 13.52 11.19 -10.83
N ASN A 186 12.20 11.10 -11.04
CA ASN A 186 11.24 10.68 -10.04
C ASN A 186 10.34 9.53 -10.55
N ARG A 187 9.58 8.92 -9.65
CA ARG A 187 8.70 7.79 -9.99
C ARG A 187 7.47 8.28 -10.75
N ILE A 188 7.30 7.77 -11.97
CA ILE A 188 6.16 8.10 -12.85
C ILE A 188 5.08 7.01 -12.87
N ALA A 189 5.40 5.81 -12.35
CA ALA A 189 4.48 4.69 -12.25
C ALA A 189 4.94 3.70 -11.17
N THR A 190 3.97 3.02 -10.55
CA THR A 190 4.22 1.94 -9.59
C THR A 190 3.52 0.66 -10.01
N LEU A 191 4.24 -0.46 -9.95
CA LEU A 191 3.72 -1.80 -10.18
C LEU A 191 3.70 -2.57 -8.85
N PHE A 192 2.50 -2.79 -8.32
CA PHE A 192 2.29 -3.69 -7.19
C PHE A 192 2.08 -5.12 -7.68
N VAL A 193 2.72 -6.08 -7.01
CA VAL A 193 2.56 -7.51 -7.30
C VAL A 193 2.22 -8.23 -5.99
N TYR A 194 1.01 -8.76 -5.88
CA TYR A 194 0.59 -9.57 -4.74
C TYR A 194 1.22 -10.96 -4.85
N LEU A 195 2.02 -11.33 -3.85
CA LEU A 195 2.77 -12.60 -3.85
C LEU A 195 1.99 -13.75 -3.18
N ASN A 196 0.96 -13.44 -2.41
CA ASN A 196 0.09 -14.40 -1.74
C ASN A 196 -1.30 -13.80 -1.49
N ASP A 197 -2.27 -14.67 -1.23
CA ASP A 197 -3.60 -14.25 -0.82
C ASP A 197 -3.65 -13.92 0.67
N CYS A 198 -4.46 -12.94 1.03
CA CYS A 198 -4.82 -12.59 2.40
C CYS A 198 -6.28 -12.98 2.67
N GLU A 199 -6.55 -13.72 3.74
CA GLU A 199 -7.92 -14.12 4.12
C GLU A 199 -8.82 -12.88 4.34
N ALA A 200 -8.32 -11.89 5.08
CA ALA A 200 -8.99 -10.62 5.34
C ALA A 200 -7.97 -9.47 5.37
N GLY A 201 -8.41 -8.28 4.96
CA GLY A 201 -7.55 -7.10 4.86
C GLY A 201 -6.46 -7.20 3.79
N GLY A 202 -5.53 -6.24 3.83
CA GLY A 202 -4.37 -6.18 2.94
C GLY A 202 -4.66 -5.55 1.58
N GLU A 203 -5.80 -4.88 1.42
CA GLU A 203 -6.17 -4.20 0.17
C GLU A 203 -5.23 -3.02 -0.09
N THR A 204 -4.94 -2.76 -1.36
CA THR A 204 -4.41 -1.46 -1.80
C THR A 204 -5.57 -0.51 -2.02
N ARG A 205 -5.59 0.60 -1.27
CA ARG A 205 -6.71 1.55 -1.30
C ARG A 205 -6.29 2.87 -1.92
N PHE A 206 -7.09 3.33 -2.88
CA PHE A 206 -7.05 4.68 -3.42
C PHE A 206 -8.20 5.44 -2.78
N LEU A 207 -7.89 6.50 -2.03
CA LEU A 207 -8.85 7.14 -1.12
C LEU A 207 -9.45 8.43 -1.67
N SER A 208 -8.96 8.94 -2.79
CA SER A 208 -9.31 10.27 -3.29
C SER A 208 -9.37 10.34 -4.82
N LEU A 209 -9.75 9.26 -5.51
CA LEU A 209 -9.83 9.27 -6.97
C LEU A 209 -10.88 10.30 -7.44
N PRO A 210 -10.62 11.10 -8.49
CA PRO A 210 -11.63 11.99 -9.05
C PRO A 210 -12.89 11.23 -9.44
N SER A 211 -14.04 11.78 -9.08
CA SER A 211 -15.34 11.27 -9.51
C SER A 211 -15.99 12.24 -10.50
N GLN A 212 -16.74 11.70 -11.46
CA GLN A 212 -17.56 12.51 -12.39
C GLN A 212 -18.83 13.09 -11.75
N ARG A 213 -19.11 12.75 -10.49
CA ARG A 213 -20.26 13.27 -9.76
C ARG A 213 -20.17 14.79 -9.61
N SER A 214 -21.26 15.49 -9.90
CA SER A 214 -21.38 16.93 -9.61
C SER A 214 -21.62 17.15 -8.12
N LEU A 215 -20.97 18.18 -7.55
CA LEU A 215 -21.20 18.59 -6.17
C LEU A 215 -22.44 19.48 -6.08
N GLU A 216 -23.26 19.26 -5.05
CA GLU A 216 -24.40 20.13 -4.72
C GLU A 216 -23.98 21.32 -3.84
N TYR A 217 -22.81 21.21 -3.21
CA TYR A 217 -22.28 22.14 -2.21
C TYR A 217 -23.25 22.28 -1.03
N ALA A 218 -23.62 21.14 -0.43
CA ALA A 218 -24.51 21.08 0.72
C ALA A 218 -23.77 20.65 2.00
N VAL A 219 -24.25 21.11 3.15
CA VAL A 219 -23.71 20.66 4.46
C VAL A 219 -23.87 19.14 4.59
N GLY A 220 -22.79 18.48 5.00
CA GLY A 220 -22.68 17.03 5.11
C GLY A 220 -22.22 16.33 3.82
N GLU A 221 -22.09 17.05 2.71
CA GLU A 221 -21.63 16.46 1.45
C GLU A 221 -20.14 16.10 1.52
N LYS A 222 -19.81 14.87 1.11
CA LYS A 222 -18.42 14.42 1.00
C LYS A 222 -17.71 15.08 -0.17
N VAL A 223 -16.55 15.66 0.13
CA VAL A 223 -15.68 16.33 -0.84
C VAL A 223 -14.23 15.95 -0.60
N CYS A 224 -13.42 16.13 -1.63
CA CYS A 224 -11.98 16.08 -1.49
C CYS A 224 -11.44 17.47 -1.82
N CYS A 225 -10.73 18.07 -0.86
CA CYS A 225 -9.99 19.30 -1.10
C CYS A 225 -8.68 18.96 -1.80
N LEU A 226 -8.40 19.68 -2.87
CA LEU A 226 -7.12 19.63 -3.56
C LEU A 226 -6.08 20.37 -2.69
N SER A 227 -4.84 19.89 -2.64
CA SER A 227 -3.74 20.67 -2.05
C SER A 227 -3.77 22.08 -2.64
N THR A 228 -3.74 23.11 -1.79
CA THR A 228 -3.72 24.49 -2.27
C THR A 228 -2.33 24.93 -2.76
N GLY A 229 -1.36 24.01 -2.76
CA GLY A 229 0.03 24.29 -3.14
C GLY A 229 0.79 25.09 -2.09
N ARG A 230 0.30 25.16 -0.85
CA ARG A 230 1.01 25.76 0.28
C ARG A 230 1.79 24.70 1.04
N ASP A 231 3.04 25.00 1.39
CA ASP A 231 3.94 24.11 2.16
C ASP A 231 3.35 23.63 3.50
N VAL A 232 2.33 24.33 4.02
CA VAL A 232 1.65 24.01 5.28
C VAL A 232 0.53 22.98 5.17
N ASP A 233 -0.01 22.78 3.96
CA ASP A 233 -1.16 21.87 3.77
C ASP A 233 -0.68 20.41 3.64
N GLY A 234 0.60 20.19 3.29
CA GLY A 234 1.15 18.87 2.95
C GLY A 234 1.02 18.54 1.46
N GLU A 235 1.57 17.39 1.06
CA GLU A 235 1.40 16.83 -0.28
C GLU A 235 0.19 15.90 -0.32
N GLY A 236 -0.78 16.19 -1.19
CA GLY A 236 -1.85 15.26 -1.52
C GLY A 236 -3.26 15.86 -1.59
N ASP A 237 -4.22 14.96 -1.55
CA ASP A 237 -5.65 15.22 -1.57
C ASP A 237 -6.23 14.98 -0.17
N TYR A 238 -7.17 15.83 0.27
CA TYR A 238 -7.72 15.82 1.63
C TYR A 238 -9.23 15.54 1.61
N PRO A 239 -9.64 14.28 1.77
CA PRO A 239 -11.04 13.93 1.95
C PRO A 239 -11.64 14.54 3.22
N GLY A 240 -12.89 14.98 3.12
CA GLY A 240 -13.64 15.53 4.24
C GLY A 240 -15.12 15.74 3.92
N VAL A 241 -15.77 16.53 4.76
CA VAL A 241 -17.20 16.87 4.65
C VAL A 241 -17.41 18.37 4.72
N ILE A 242 -18.33 18.89 3.90
CA ILE A 242 -18.73 20.30 3.99
C ILE A 242 -19.45 20.53 5.31
N ARG A 243 -18.89 21.38 6.17
CA ARG A 243 -19.54 21.80 7.43
C ARG A 243 -20.46 22.99 7.23
N ALA A 244 -20.06 23.94 6.39
CA ALA A 244 -20.82 25.16 6.13
C ALA A 244 -20.63 25.64 4.70
N VAL A 245 -21.65 26.33 4.18
CA VAL A 245 -21.63 26.99 2.87
C VAL A 245 -21.79 28.48 3.12
N LEU A 246 -20.83 29.28 2.66
CA LEU A 246 -20.78 30.71 2.92
C LEU A 246 -21.50 31.50 1.83
N GLU A 247 -21.85 32.76 2.14
CA GLU A 247 -22.59 33.64 1.21
C GLU A 247 -21.83 33.92 -0.10
N ASP A 248 -20.49 33.93 -0.04
CA ASP A 248 -19.63 34.09 -1.22
C ASP A 248 -19.47 32.81 -2.05
N GLY A 249 -20.13 31.72 -1.64
CA GLY A 249 -20.12 30.42 -2.29
C GLY A 249 -18.98 29.51 -1.85
N SER A 250 -17.98 30.00 -1.12
CA SER A 250 -16.95 29.13 -0.53
C SER A 250 -17.53 28.21 0.55
N VAL A 251 -16.78 27.16 0.92
CA VAL A 251 -17.22 26.15 1.88
C VAL A 251 -16.21 25.97 3.00
N ASP A 252 -16.70 25.70 4.21
CA ASP A 252 -15.87 25.22 5.31
C ASP A 252 -15.89 23.70 5.30
N VAL A 253 -14.74 23.05 5.48
CA VAL A 253 -14.58 21.60 5.39
C VAL A 253 -13.93 21.07 6.68
N ASP A 254 -14.54 20.03 7.24
CA ASP A 254 -13.94 19.21 8.29
C ASP A 254 -13.32 17.97 7.61
N PHE A 255 -12.01 17.76 7.80
CA PHE A 255 -11.26 16.66 7.18
C PHE A 255 -11.31 15.37 8.01
N ASP A 256 -11.11 14.24 7.33
CA ASP A 256 -11.15 12.92 7.96
C ASP A 256 -10.01 12.68 8.97
N ASP A 257 -8.95 13.49 8.94
CA ASP A 257 -7.85 13.48 9.91
C ASP A 257 -8.10 14.36 11.15
N GLY A 258 -9.24 15.07 11.16
CA GLY A 258 -9.67 15.95 12.25
C GLY A 258 -9.27 17.42 12.08
N ASP A 259 -8.56 17.78 11.01
CA ASP A 259 -8.28 19.17 10.70
C ASP A 259 -9.51 19.88 10.11
N GLU A 260 -9.58 21.19 10.27
CA GLU A 260 -10.66 22.02 9.77
C GLU A 260 -10.11 23.17 8.94
N VAL A 261 -10.72 23.43 7.78
CA VAL A 261 -10.34 24.56 6.93
C VAL A 261 -11.58 25.36 6.54
N ALA A 262 -11.53 26.66 6.78
CA ALA A 262 -12.58 27.59 6.43
C ALA A 262 -12.35 28.25 5.07
N ARG A 263 -13.43 28.70 4.42
CA ARG A 263 -13.42 29.48 3.17
C ARG A 263 -12.67 28.80 2.02
N VAL A 264 -12.80 27.48 1.87
CA VAL A 264 -12.27 26.74 0.73
C VAL A 264 -13.04 27.15 -0.53
N PRO A 265 -12.39 27.64 -1.60
CA PRO A 265 -13.08 28.01 -2.81
C PRO A 265 -13.64 26.77 -3.51
N ARG A 266 -14.80 26.90 -4.16
CA ARG A 266 -15.45 25.77 -4.87
C ARG A 266 -14.57 25.10 -5.93
N SER A 267 -13.62 25.83 -6.49
CA SER A 267 -12.64 25.34 -7.47
C SER A 267 -11.53 24.48 -6.86
N ALA A 268 -11.37 24.51 -5.52
CA ALA A 268 -10.40 23.70 -4.79
C ALA A 268 -11.03 22.46 -4.12
N VAL A 269 -12.32 22.20 -4.38
CA VAL A 269 -13.00 20.98 -3.95
C VAL A 269 -13.51 20.20 -5.15
N ARG A 270 -13.47 18.88 -5.05
CA ARG A 270 -14.03 17.97 -6.05
C ARG A 270 -14.82 16.84 -5.41
N ALA A 271 -15.72 16.25 -6.19
CA ALA A 271 -16.22 14.92 -5.87
C ALA A 271 -15.07 13.92 -6.04
N TYR A 272 -15.08 12.91 -5.18
CA TYR A 272 -14.12 11.82 -5.23
C TYR A 272 -14.81 10.48 -5.02
N GLU A 273 -14.11 9.42 -5.37
CA GLU A 273 -14.46 8.04 -5.12
C GLU A 273 -13.26 7.28 -4.54
N THR A 274 -13.54 6.14 -3.93
CA THR A 274 -12.52 5.25 -3.37
C THR A 274 -12.50 3.95 -4.14
N LEU A 275 -11.32 3.38 -4.32
CA LEU A 275 -11.12 2.08 -4.96
C LEU A 275 -10.25 1.21 -4.07
N GLU A 276 -10.69 -0.03 -3.84
CA GLU A 276 -9.92 -1.02 -3.09
C GLU A 276 -9.57 -2.18 -4.02
N VAL A 277 -8.28 -2.52 -4.11
CA VAL A 277 -7.78 -3.63 -4.93
C VAL A 277 -7.19 -4.72 -4.03
N LYS A 278 -7.57 -5.95 -4.33
CA LYS A 278 -7.12 -7.17 -3.67
C LYS A 278 -6.88 -8.29 -4.68
#